data_AF-B0T4K2-F1
#
_entry.id   AF-B0T4K2-F1
#
_cell.length_a   1.000
_cell.length_b   1.000
_cell.length_c   1.000
_cell.angle_alpha   90.00
_cell.angle_beta   90.00
_cell.angle_gamma   90.00
#
_symmetry.space_group_name_H-M   'P 1'
#
loop_
_entity.id
_entity.type
_entity.pdbx_description
1 polymer ?
#
loop_
_entity_poly.entity_id
_entity_poly.type
_entity_poly.pdbx_seq_one_letter_code
_entity_poly.pdbx_strand_id
1 'polypeptide(L)'
;MARADERRTQHSLVFRVEGLPSEALVGVEISRFLPRAQIVLQRSVASLQVGAQFPNTPWSVHSLRLLPQRVELDLSATPEVLTLQLLVTADDPFLFGQLNVPLGARTTIVSPVETLRLFGPGYWAVPIWEPSQRGGRPIETGQETIALPQSSESARLSARPAGKSIAAPAPKASTRSPAPIVSSKSNDETRETKP
;
A
#
# COMPACT_ATOMS: atom_id res chain seq x y z
N MET A 1 -1.97 42.66 -4.75
CA MET A 1 -2.82 41.62 -5.37
C MET A 1 -2.46 40.28 -4.73
N ALA A 2 -3.16 39.90 -3.66
CA ALA A 2 -3.03 38.56 -3.07
C ALA A 2 -3.75 37.58 -4.00
N ARG A 3 -3.02 36.60 -4.54
CA ARG A 3 -3.64 35.50 -5.29
C ARG A 3 -4.54 34.76 -4.30
N ALA A 4 -5.79 34.50 -4.69
CA ALA A 4 -6.61 33.55 -3.99
C ALA A 4 -5.80 32.25 -3.90
N ASP A 5 -5.35 31.89 -2.70
CA ASP A 5 -4.84 30.57 -2.40
C ASP A 5 -6.03 29.62 -2.53
N GLU A 6 -6.29 29.22 -3.77
CA GLU A 6 -7.17 28.13 -4.13
C GLU A 6 -6.70 26.94 -3.28
N ARG A 7 -7.51 26.57 -2.28
CA ARG A 7 -7.20 25.47 -1.37
C ARG A 7 -7.22 24.18 -2.19
N ARG A 8 -6.09 23.87 -2.80
CA ARG A 8 -5.94 22.63 -3.54
C ARG A 8 -6.08 21.47 -2.56
N THR A 9 -6.94 20.52 -2.88
CA THR A 9 -7.21 19.40 -2.00
C THR A 9 -6.06 18.41 -2.11
N GLN A 10 -5.65 17.85 -0.97
CA GLN A 10 -4.61 16.82 -0.89
C GLN A 10 -5.27 15.46 -0.68
N HIS A 11 -4.79 14.48 -1.42
CA HIS A 11 -5.28 13.12 -1.42
C HIS A 11 -4.12 12.16 -1.17
N SER A 12 -4.33 11.18 -0.30
CA SER A 12 -3.37 10.10 -0.08
C SER A 12 -3.74 8.92 -0.97
N LEU A 13 -2.81 8.48 -1.81
CA LEU A 13 -2.91 7.23 -2.57
C LEU A 13 -1.88 6.25 -2.03
N VAL A 14 -2.29 5.00 -1.80
CA VAL A 14 -1.39 3.92 -1.36
C VAL A 14 -1.36 2.84 -2.43
N PHE A 15 -0.18 2.57 -2.96
CA PHE A 15 0.09 1.51 -3.92
C PHE A 15 0.81 0.38 -3.19
N ARG A 16 0.16 -0.79 -3.08
CA ARG A 16 0.74 -2.00 -2.49
C ARG A 16 1.00 -3.00 -3.59
N VAL A 17 2.27 -3.30 -3.84
CA VAL A 17 2.74 -4.19 -4.90
C VAL A 17 3.29 -5.47 -4.29
N GLU A 18 2.80 -6.61 -4.76
CA GLU A 18 3.15 -7.96 -4.31
C GLU A 18 3.72 -8.76 -5.48
N GLY A 19 4.55 -9.77 -5.19
CA GLY A 19 5.09 -10.66 -6.22
C GLY A 19 6.13 -10.00 -7.12
N LEU A 20 6.95 -9.11 -6.56
CA LEU A 20 8.06 -8.51 -7.28
C LEU A 20 9.20 -9.55 -7.47
N PRO A 21 9.80 -9.64 -8.67
CA PRO A 21 11.02 -10.39 -8.90
C PRO A 21 12.21 -9.72 -8.23
N SER A 22 13.31 -10.46 -8.00
CA SER A 22 14.49 -10.00 -7.27
C SER A 22 15.04 -8.64 -7.72
N GLU A 23 14.91 -8.32 -9.00
CA GLU A 23 15.18 -6.99 -9.57
C GLU A 23 13.93 -6.47 -10.25
N ALA A 24 13.50 -5.26 -9.89
CA ALA A 24 12.26 -4.70 -10.42
C ALA A 24 12.33 -3.18 -10.59
N LEU A 25 11.73 -2.71 -11.68
CA LEU A 25 11.39 -1.30 -11.86
C LEU A 25 9.91 -1.10 -11.48
N VAL A 26 9.66 -0.24 -10.51
CA VAL A 26 8.32 0.14 -10.07
C VAL A 26 8.11 1.62 -10.32
N GLY A 27 7.16 1.97 -11.17
CA GLY A 27 6.82 3.33 -11.53
C GLY A 27 5.33 3.63 -11.36
N VAL A 28 5.02 4.79 -10.80
CA VAL A 28 3.67 5.35 -10.75
C VAL A 28 3.70 6.70 -11.45
N GLU A 29 2.90 6.83 -12.49
CA GLU A 29 2.73 8.06 -13.26
C GLU A 29 1.28 8.52 -13.15
N ILE A 30 1.08 9.80 -12.82
CA ILE A 30 -0.20 10.50 -12.90
C ILE A 30 -0.31 11.07 -14.30
N SER A 31 -1.48 10.92 -14.91
CA SER A 31 -1.73 11.36 -16.28
C SER A 31 -1.41 12.83 -16.49
N ARG A 32 -0.65 13.12 -17.55
CA ARG A 32 -0.40 14.49 -18.04
C ARG A 32 -1.69 15.26 -18.41
N PHE A 33 -2.80 14.55 -18.62
CA PHE A 33 -4.10 15.16 -18.89
C PHE A 33 -4.76 15.74 -17.63
N LEU A 34 -4.15 15.54 -16.45
CA LEU A 34 -4.53 16.17 -15.19
C LEU A 34 -3.47 17.25 -14.84
N PRO A 35 -3.46 18.42 -15.50
CA PRO A 35 -2.38 19.42 -15.33
C PRO A 35 -2.31 20.01 -13.93
N ARG A 36 -3.40 19.88 -13.15
CA ARG A 36 -3.50 20.32 -11.76
C ARG A 36 -3.18 19.21 -10.77
N ALA A 37 -3.15 17.95 -11.21
CA ALA A 37 -2.75 16.83 -10.39
C ALA A 37 -1.22 16.75 -10.31
N GLN A 38 -0.69 16.84 -9.09
CA GLN A 38 0.75 16.85 -8.83
C GLN A 38 1.04 16.10 -7.53
N ILE A 39 2.07 15.27 -7.53
CA ILE A 39 2.67 14.74 -6.33
C ILE A 39 3.18 15.93 -5.51
N VAL A 40 2.86 15.95 -4.22
CA VAL A 40 3.23 17.04 -3.33
C VAL A 40 4.74 17.02 -3.11
N LEU A 41 5.43 17.84 -3.90
CA LEU A 41 6.81 18.21 -3.71
C LEU A 41 6.80 19.57 -3.01
N GLN A 42 6.93 19.58 -1.68
CA GLN A 42 7.01 20.87 -0.97
C GLN A 42 8.34 21.54 -1.32
N ARG A 43 8.35 22.88 -1.36
CA ARG A 43 9.48 23.71 -1.80
C ARG A 43 10.81 23.43 -1.09
N SER A 44 10.79 22.68 0.01
CA SER A 44 11.97 22.25 0.75
C SER A 44 12.10 20.72 0.92
N VAL A 45 11.04 19.93 0.69
CA VAL A 45 11.05 18.47 0.93
C VAL A 45 10.02 17.77 0.02
N ALA A 46 10.46 16.80 -0.76
CA ALA A 46 9.58 15.80 -1.36
C ALA A 46 9.35 14.67 -0.35
N SER A 47 8.10 14.37 0.00
CA SER A 47 7.79 13.24 0.89
C SER A 47 7.24 12.07 0.08
N LEU A 48 8.04 11.03 -0.07
CA LEU A 48 7.64 9.70 -0.51
C LEU A 48 7.80 8.77 0.69
N GLN A 49 6.73 8.12 1.12
CA GLN A 49 6.83 7.07 2.13
C GLN A 49 6.87 5.72 1.43
N VAL A 50 7.98 5.01 1.64
CA VAL A 50 8.17 3.64 1.16
C VAL A 50 8.17 2.72 2.36
N GLY A 51 7.21 1.79 2.37
CA GLY A 51 7.14 0.69 3.32
C GLY A 51 7.47 -0.63 2.62
N ALA A 52 7.96 -1.59 3.39
CA ALA A 52 8.29 -2.89 2.86
C ALA A 52 8.11 -3.98 3.93
N GLN A 53 7.66 -5.16 3.50
CA GLN A 53 7.54 -6.36 4.34
C GLN A 53 8.54 -7.40 3.84
N PHE A 54 9.31 -7.98 4.77
CA PHE A 54 10.39 -8.91 4.44
C PHE A 54 10.22 -10.23 5.18
N PRO A 55 10.51 -11.35 4.50
CA PRO A 55 10.70 -12.61 5.17
C PRO A 55 12.06 -12.66 5.87
N ASN A 56 13.20 -12.39 5.20
CA ASN A 56 14.55 -12.53 5.81
C ASN A 56 15.71 -11.79 5.10
N THR A 57 15.46 -10.97 4.07
CA THR A 57 16.54 -10.37 3.25
C THR A 57 16.36 -8.85 3.13
N PRO A 58 17.43 -8.05 3.27
CA PRO A 58 17.34 -6.62 3.00
C PRO A 58 17.15 -6.38 1.51
N TRP A 59 16.28 -5.43 1.19
CA TRP A 59 16.12 -4.87 -0.15
C TRP A 59 16.93 -3.57 -0.28
N SER A 60 17.19 -3.16 -1.51
CA SER A 60 17.82 -1.86 -1.77
C SER A 60 17.17 -1.14 -2.95
N VAL A 61 17.30 0.19 -2.95
CA VAL A 61 16.86 1.06 -4.04
C VAL A 61 18.11 1.53 -4.78
N HIS A 62 18.30 1.10 -6.02
CA HIS A 62 19.39 1.56 -6.87
C HIS A 62 19.19 3.00 -7.30
N SER A 63 17.95 3.34 -7.70
CA SER A 63 17.61 4.69 -8.12
C SER A 63 16.19 5.07 -7.72
N LEU A 64 16.02 6.34 -7.38
CA LEU A 64 14.74 6.98 -7.11
C LEU A 64 14.62 8.20 -8.01
N ARG A 65 13.57 8.24 -8.84
CA ARG A 65 13.22 9.43 -9.63
C ARG A 65 11.90 10.00 -9.14
N LEU A 66 11.95 11.25 -8.69
CA LEU A 66 10.77 12.00 -8.25
C LEU A 66 10.56 13.18 -9.19
N LEU A 67 9.43 13.15 -9.89
CA LEU A 67 8.95 14.20 -10.78
C LEU A 67 7.57 14.64 -10.30
N PRO A 68 7.09 15.83 -10.70
CA PRO A 68 5.77 16.33 -10.27
C PRO A 68 4.60 15.38 -10.53
N GLN A 69 4.69 14.50 -11.53
CA GLN A 69 3.63 13.55 -11.88
C GLN A 69 4.11 12.11 -11.91
N ARG A 70 5.35 11.83 -11.50
CA ARG A 70 5.92 10.49 -11.65
C ARG A 70 6.89 10.14 -10.54
N VAL A 71 6.74 8.94 -10.00
CA VAL A 71 7.69 8.29 -9.10
C VAL A 71 8.20 7.04 -9.78
N GLU A 72 9.51 6.82 -9.80
CA GLU A 72 10.10 5.55 -10.20
C GLU A 72 11.13 5.09 -9.17
N LEU A 73 11.13 3.78 -8.95
CA LEU A 73 12.04 3.06 -8.08
C LEU A 73 12.65 1.90 -8.85
N ASP A 74 13.97 1.88 -8.93
CA ASP A 74 14.75 0.72 -9.39
C ASP A 74 15.24 -0.04 -8.16
N LEU A 75 14.87 -1.31 -8.05
CA LEU A 75 14.99 -2.12 -6.84
C LEU A 75 15.88 -3.34 -7.08
N SER A 76 16.70 -3.67 -6.08
CA SER A 76 17.32 -5.00 -5.92
C SER A 76 16.90 -5.66 -4.64
N ALA A 77 16.95 -7.00 -4.65
CA ALA A 77 16.52 -7.86 -3.56
C ALA A 77 15.13 -7.46 -3.04
N THR A 78 14.18 -7.29 -3.98
CA THR A 78 12.87 -6.69 -3.71
C THR A 78 12.15 -7.32 -2.51
N PRO A 79 11.39 -6.52 -1.74
CA PRO A 79 10.55 -7.06 -0.67
C PRO A 79 9.45 -7.96 -1.22
N GLU A 80 8.86 -8.78 -0.34
CA GLU A 80 7.65 -9.55 -0.66
C GLU A 80 6.47 -8.63 -0.96
N VAL A 81 6.38 -7.54 -0.20
CA VAL A 81 5.37 -6.48 -0.37
C VAL A 81 6.08 -5.14 -0.35
N LEU A 82 5.91 -4.36 -1.42
CA LEU A 82 6.31 -2.96 -1.51
C LEU A 82 5.09 -2.06 -1.34
N THR A 83 5.16 -1.07 -0.45
CA THR A 83 4.10 -0.08 -0.24
C THR A 83 4.63 1.30 -0.58
N LEU A 84 3.99 1.99 -1.53
CA LEU A 84 4.27 3.38 -1.90
C LEU A 84 3.08 4.24 -1.51
N GLN A 85 3.30 5.20 -0.62
CA GLN A 85 2.28 6.20 -0.29
C GLN A 85 2.65 7.53 -0.94
N LEU A 86 1.74 8.01 -1.79
CA LEU A 86 1.84 9.28 -2.50
C LEU A 86 0.83 10.26 -1.95
N LEU A 87 1.29 11.45 -1.61
CA LEU A 87 0.43 12.59 -1.36
C LEU A 87 0.29 13.37 -2.67
N VAL A 88 -0.94 13.49 -3.18
CA VAL A 88 -1.23 14.11 -4.47
C VAL A 88 -2.17 15.28 -4.23
N THR A 89 -1.83 16.42 -4.80
CA THR A 89 -2.73 17.56 -4.93
C THR A 89 -3.50 17.43 -6.22
N ALA A 90 -4.83 17.52 -6.19
CA ALA A 90 -5.68 17.52 -7.39
C ALA A 90 -7.00 18.27 -7.14
N ASP A 91 -7.61 18.74 -8.24
CA ASP A 91 -8.93 19.38 -8.23
C ASP A 91 -10.00 18.50 -8.89
N ASP A 92 -9.56 17.46 -9.62
CA ASP A 92 -10.41 16.56 -10.38
C ASP A 92 -11.09 15.50 -9.49
N PRO A 93 -12.29 15.01 -9.83
CA PRO A 93 -12.97 13.96 -9.07
C PRO A 93 -12.31 12.57 -9.20
N PHE A 94 -11.44 12.40 -10.20
CA PHE A 94 -10.71 11.16 -10.45
C PHE A 94 -9.23 11.43 -10.65
N LEU A 95 -8.39 10.56 -10.09
CA LEU A 95 -7.00 10.44 -10.44
C LEU A 95 -6.82 9.22 -11.33
N PHE A 96 -6.08 9.41 -12.42
CA PHE A 96 -5.73 8.32 -13.31
C PHE A 96 -4.33 8.49 -13.87
N GLY A 97 -3.77 7.40 -14.36
CA GLY A 97 -2.42 7.40 -14.87
C GLY A 97 -1.94 6.02 -15.26
N GLN A 98 -0.62 5.86 -15.25
CA GLN A 98 0.04 4.61 -15.65
C GLN A 98 0.79 4.01 -14.46
N LEU A 99 0.70 2.70 -14.35
CA LEU A 99 1.44 1.87 -13.42
C LEU A 99 2.44 1.06 -14.23
N ASN A 100 3.72 1.19 -13.91
CA ASN A 100 4.79 0.39 -14.47
C ASN A 100 5.28 -0.57 -13.39
N VAL A 101 4.86 -1.84 -13.47
CA VAL A 101 5.31 -2.91 -12.58
C VAL A 101 5.58 -4.16 -13.41
N PRO A 102 6.37 -5.13 -12.91
CA PRO A 102 6.60 -6.40 -13.59
C PRO A 102 5.28 -7.15 -13.88
N LEU A 103 5.22 -7.90 -14.98
CA LEU A 103 4.01 -8.61 -15.45
C LEU A 103 3.37 -9.55 -14.40
N GLY A 104 4.19 -10.18 -13.56
CA GLY A 104 3.71 -11.09 -12.50
C GLY A 104 3.27 -10.38 -11.22
N ALA A 105 3.48 -9.07 -11.09
CA ALA A 105 3.19 -8.33 -9.88
C ALA A 105 1.69 -8.05 -9.74
N ARG A 106 1.19 -8.16 -8.51
CA ARG A 106 -0.18 -7.76 -8.16
C ARG A 106 -0.13 -6.43 -7.45
N THR A 107 -0.93 -5.47 -7.91
CA THR A 107 -1.00 -4.14 -7.29
C THR A 107 -2.38 -3.87 -6.72
N THR A 108 -2.43 -3.37 -5.49
CA THR A 108 -3.63 -2.82 -4.86
C THR A 108 -3.44 -1.32 -4.70
N ILE A 109 -4.35 -0.53 -5.25
CA ILE A 109 -4.35 0.94 -5.18
C ILE A 109 -5.48 1.34 -4.25
N VAL A 110 -5.16 2.00 -3.14
CA VAL A 110 -6.13 2.48 -2.16
C VAL A 110 -6.23 4.00 -2.29
N SER A 111 -7.43 4.48 -2.61
CA SER A 111 -7.80 5.90 -2.56
C SER A 111 -8.67 6.16 -1.33
N PRO A 112 -9.00 7.43 -1.01
CA PRO A 112 -9.94 7.76 0.06
C PRO A 112 -11.38 7.24 -0.17
N VAL A 113 -11.72 6.83 -1.38
CA VAL A 113 -13.09 6.43 -1.79
C VAL A 113 -13.16 4.95 -2.09
N GLU A 114 -12.15 4.38 -2.76
CA GLU A 114 -12.21 3.00 -3.22
C GLU A 114 -10.86 2.29 -3.17
N THR A 115 -10.89 1.00 -3.48
CA THR A 115 -9.71 0.16 -3.67
C THR A 115 -9.77 -0.54 -5.01
N LEU A 116 -8.75 -0.33 -5.85
CA LEU A 116 -8.58 -0.96 -7.15
C LEU A 116 -7.50 -2.06 -7.06
N ARG A 117 -7.68 -3.15 -7.82
CA ARG A 117 -6.70 -4.24 -7.93
C ARG A 117 -6.33 -4.47 -9.39
N LEU A 118 -5.04 -4.56 -9.67
CA LEU A 118 -4.47 -4.73 -11.00
C LEU A 118 -3.41 -5.83 -10.99
N PHE A 119 -3.18 -6.42 -12.15
CA PHE A 119 -2.10 -7.39 -12.39
C PHE A 119 -1.20 -6.87 -13.52
N GLY A 120 0.09 -6.83 -13.27
CA GLY A 120 1.08 -6.32 -14.21
C GLY A 120 1.01 -4.80 -14.44
N PRO A 121 1.72 -4.30 -15.46
CA PRO A 121 1.69 -2.90 -15.85
C PRO A 121 0.36 -2.55 -16.51
N GLY A 122 -0.09 -1.30 -16.38
CA GLY A 122 -1.34 -0.88 -16.98
C GLY A 122 -1.78 0.53 -16.60
N TYR A 123 -2.94 0.91 -17.11
CA TYR A 123 -3.59 2.15 -16.71
C TYR A 123 -4.45 1.93 -15.47
N TRP A 124 -4.52 2.94 -14.62
CA TRP A 124 -5.34 2.93 -13.42
C TRP A 124 -6.15 4.22 -13.35
N ALA A 125 -7.32 4.14 -12.71
CA ALA A 125 -8.17 5.28 -12.41
C ALA A 125 -8.88 5.01 -11.08
N VAL A 126 -8.89 5.99 -10.18
CA VAL A 126 -9.58 5.93 -8.89
C VAL A 126 -10.26 7.28 -8.59
N PRO A 127 -11.49 7.29 -8.05
CA PRO A 127 -12.14 8.46 -7.52
C PRO A 127 -11.39 8.98 -6.29
N ILE A 128 -11.41 10.30 -6.14
CA ILE A 128 -10.94 11.05 -4.98
C ILE A 128 -12.05 11.99 -4.51
N TRP A 129 -11.93 12.49 -3.28
CA TRP A 129 -12.95 13.40 -2.73
C TRP A 129 -12.98 14.72 -3.50
N GLU A 130 -14.16 15.16 -3.93
CA GLU A 130 -14.31 16.47 -4.54
C GLU A 130 -14.00 17.60 -3.54
N PRO A 131 -13.27 18.65 -3.95
CA PRO A 131 -12.97 19.80 -3.11
C PRO A 131 -14.20 20.56 -2.57
N SER A 132 -15.43 20.31 -3.04
CA SER A 132 -16.58 21.19 -2.72
C SER A 132 -17.97 20.54 -2.83
N GLN A 133 -18.41 19.89 -1.75
CA GLN A 133 -19.77 20.06 -1.22
C GLN A 133 -19.76 20.29 0.30
N ARG A 134 -18.80 21.05 0.84
CA ARG A 134 -18.90 21.61 2.22
C ARG A 134 -19.89 22.78 2.28
N GLY A 135 -21.11 22.52 1.82
CA GLY A 135 -22.28 23.40 1.85
C GLY A 135 -23.61 22.65 1.77
N GLY A 136 -23.61 21.31 1.79
CA GLY A 136 -24.82 20.49 1.69
C GLY A 136 -24.87 19.46 2.80
N ARG A 137 -25.77 19.72 3.76
CA ARG A 137 -26.45 18.84 4.74
C ARG A 137 -25.72 17.59 5.31
N PRO A 138 -25.79 17.37 6.64
CA PRO A 138 -25.36 16.10 7.21
C PRO A 138 -26.17 14.96 6.57
N ILE A 139 -25.47 13.93 6.11
CA ILE A 139 -26.08 12.63 5.83
C ILE A 139 -26.66 12.17 7.17
N GLU A 140 -27.98 12.23 7.30
CA GLU A 140 -28.71 11.47 8.32
C GLU A 140 -28.46 9.99 8.03
N THR A 141 -27.36 9.47 8.56
CA THR A 141 -27.22 8.05 8.80
C THR A 141 -28.35 7.69 9.75
N GLY A 142 -29.36 6.98 9.25
CA GLY A 142 -30.42 6.42 10.05
C GLY A 142 -29.80 5.71 11.25
N GLN A 143 -29.99 6.31 12.43
CA GLN A 143 -29.78 5.63 13.69
C GLN A 143 -30.80 4.49 13.73
N GLU A 144 -30.36 3.28 13.39
CA GLU A 144 -30.97 2.08 13.94
C GLU A 144 -30.75 2.15 15.45
N THR A 145 -31.74 2.72 16.11
CA THR A 145 -31.86 2.76 17.56
C THR A 145 -32.12 1.35 18.02
N ILE A 146 -31.06 0.62 18.37
CA ILE A 146 -31.22 -0.52 19.27
C ILE A 146 -31.54 0.08 20.63
N ALA A 147 -32.84 0.07 20.95
CA ALA A 147 -33.35 0.43 22.26
C ALA A 147 -32.74 -0.52 23.30
N LEU A 148 -31.88 0.01 24.17
CA LEU A 148 -31.54 -0.63 25.44
C LEU A 148 -32.60 -0.25 26.48
N PRO A 149 -33.28 -1.21 27.12
CA PRO A 149 -34.23 -0.92 28.19
C PRO A 149 -33.51 -0.37 29.42
N GLN A 150 -34.08 0.70 29.97
CA GLN A 150 -33.70 1.26 31.26
C GLN A 150 -33.99 0.25 32.38
N SER A 151 -33.03 0.05 33.27
CA SER A 151 -33.34 -0.28 34.66
C SER A 151 -32.30 0.35 35.58
N SER A 152 -32.78 1.30 36.37
CA SER A 152 -32.18 1.80 37.59
C SER A 152 -31.89 0.65 38.55
N GLU A 153 -30.73 0.62 39.21
CA GLU A 153 -30.64 0.51 40.68
C GLU A 153 -29.19 0.49 41.19
N SER A 154 -28.94 1.42 42.12
CA SER A 154 -28.23 1.22 43.39
C SER A 154 -26.83 0.61 43.41
N ALA A 155 -25.89 1.50 43.76
CA ALA A 155 -24.65 1.17 44.44
C ALA A 155 -24.87 0.26 45.66
N ARG A 156 -24.02 -0.77 45.81
CA ARG A 156 -23.40 -1.19 47.09
C ARG A 156 -22.35 -2.28 46.88
N LEU A 157 -21.12 -1.92 47.22
CA LEU A 157 -20.15 -2.61 48.08
C LEU A 157 -20.06 -4.16 48.10
N SER A 158 -18.80 -4.60 48.00
CA SER A 158 -18.13 -5.63 48.82
C SER A 158 -17.80 -6.99 48.21
N ALA A 159 -16.55 -7.37 48.51
CA ALA A 159 -16.00 -8.72 48.72
C ALA A 159 -15.42 -9.51 47.52
N ARG A 160 -14.08 -9.52 47.47
CA ARG A 160 -13.19 -10.69 47.20
C ARG A 160 -13.59 -11.88 48.12
N PRO A 161 -13.12 -13.15 47.98
CA PRO A 161 -12.13 -13.71 47.03
C PRO A 161 -12.44 -15.15 46.51
N ALA A 162 -11.47 -15.71 45.77
CA ALA A 162 -11.05 -17.12 45.69
C ALA A 162 -11.82 -18.10 44.78
N GLY A 163 -11.06 -18.77 43.89
CA GLY A 163 -11.50 -20.00 43.24
C GLY A 163 -10.62 -20.47 42.06
N LYS A 164 -9.62 -21.31 42.37
CA LYS A 164 -9.04 -22.44 41.59
C LYS A 164 -9.14 -22.39 40.04
N SER A 165 -8.02 -22.27 39.33
CA SER A 165 -7.14 -23.38 38.86
C SER A 165 -7.87 -24.45 38.04
N ILE A 166 -7.45 -24.68 36.79
CA ILE A 166 -6.95 -25.97 36.26
C ILE A 166 -6.55 -25.82 34.76
N ALA A 167 -5.28 -26.16 34.51
CA ALA A 167 -4.66 -26.82 33.36
C ALA A 167 -4.84 -26.31 31.91
N ALA A 168 -3.69 -25.92 31.34
CA ALA A 168 -3.32 -26.21 29.95
C ALA A 168 -3.14 -27.73 29.73
N PRO A 169 -3.23 -28.21 28.48
CA PRO A 169 -2.00 -28.73 27.90
C PRO A 169 -1.79 -28.35 26.42
N ALA A 170 -0.54 -28.05 26.09
CA ALA A 170 0.03 -28.06 24.74
C ALA A 170 0.38 -29.52 24.32
N PRO A 171 1.26 -29.74 23.34
CA PRO A 171 1.13 -29.61 21.89
C PRO A 171 1.18 -30.99 21.21
N LYS A 172 0.91 -31.09 19.90
CA LYS A 172 1.30 -32.27 19.11
C LYS A 172 2.17 -31.86 17.92
N ALA A 173 3.46 -32.16 18.07
CA ALA A 173 4.43 -32.29 17.01
C ALA A 173 4.09 -33.50 16.12
N SER A 174 4.35 -33.40 14.82
CA SER A 174 4.62 -34.56 13.98
C SER A 174 5.79 -34.27 13.06
N THR A 175 6.89 -34.91 13.43
CA THR A 175 8.17 -35.00 12.75
C THR A 175 8.07 -35.99 11.60
N ARG A 176 8.49 -35.62 10.39
CA ARG A 176 9.08 -36.56 9.42
C ARG A 176 9.85 -35.83 8.31
N SER A 177 11.18 -35.82 8.46
CA SER A 177 12.19 -35.92 7.39
C SER A 177 12.76 -37.36 7.45
N PRO A 178 13.64 -37.88 6.55
CA PRO A 178 14.39 -37.27 5.43
C PRO A 178 14.30 -38.10 4.10
N ALA A 179 14.83 -37.66 2.94
CA ALA A 179 16.20 -37.87 2.41
C ALA A 179 16.14 -37.87 0.82
N PRO A 180 17.19 -38.15 0.02
CA PRO A 180 18.11 -37.15 -0.55
C PRO A 180 18.42 -37.34 -2.09
N ILE A 181 19.38 -36.56 -2.64
CA ILE A 181 20.18 -36.78 -3.89
C ILE A 181 19.41 -36.49 -5.21
N VAL A 182 19.87 -35.63 -6.14
CA VAL A 182 20.88 -35.90 -7.18
C VAL A 182 21.62 -34.62 -7.60
N SER A 183 22.95 -34.68 -7.56
CA SER A 183 23.89 -33.79 -8.23
C SER A 183 24.01 -34.14 -9.72
N SER A 184 24.10 -33.16 -10.60
CA SER A 184 24.61 -33.29 -11.98
C SER A 184 25.36 -31.99 -12.30
N LYS A 185 26.70 -31.97 -12.26
CA LYS A 185 27.62 -32.12 -13.42
C LYS A 185 27.20 -31.21 -14.59
N SER A 186 27.82 -30.04 -14.77
CA SER A 186 29.10 -29.79 -15.47
C SER A 186 29.05 -30.07 -16.98
N ASN A 187 29.06 -28.99 -17.77
CA ASN A 187 29.63 -28.80 -19.12
C ASN A 187 29.74 -27.26 -19.21
N ASP A 188 30.90 -26.59 -19.22
CA ASP A 188 32.08 -26.74 -20.06
C ASP A 188 31.73 -26.99 -21.53
N GLU A 189 31.51 -25.91 -22.28
CA GLU A 189 32.02 -25.86 -23.63
C GLU A 189 32.37 -24.43 -24.06
N THR A 190 33.56 -24.36 -24.63
CA THR A 190 34.33 -23.21 -25.07
C THR A 190 34.02 -22.96 -26.56
N ARG A 191 34.46 -21.78 -27.06
CA ARG A 191 34.63 -21.39 -28.49
C ARG A 191 33.39 -20.73 -29.11
N GLU A 192 33.50 -19.74 -29.99
CA GLU A 192 34.60 -19.42 -30.91
C GLU A 192 34.54 -17.93 -31.29
N THR A 193 35.68 -17.27 -31.18
CA THR A 193 36.00 -15.99 -31.83
C THR A 193 36.26 -16.23 -33.30
N LYS A 194 35.70 -15.39 -34.19
CA LYS A 194 36.23 -15.19 -35.55
C LYS A 194 35.77 -13.83 -36.13
N PRO A 195 36.47 -13.36 -37.18
CA PRO A 195 37.08 -12.03 -37.26
C PRO A 195 36.16 -10.91 -37.74
#